data_AF-A0A1A8EGN2-F1
#
_entry.id   AF-A0A1A8EGN2-F1
#
_cell.length_a   1.000
_cell.length_b   1.000
_cell.length_c   1.000
_cell.angle_alpha   90.00
_cell.angle_beta   90.00
_cell.angle_gamma   90.00
#
_symmetry.space_group_name_H-M   'P 1'
#
loop_
_entity.id
_entity.type
_entity.pdbx_description
1 polymer ?
#
loop_
_entity_poly.entity_id
_entity_poly.type
_entity_poly.pdbx_seq_one_letter_code
_entity_poly.pdbx_strand_id
1 'polypeptide(L)'
;TPKIHEDHLKMSSSLVVCEVDESLKEKLRKFRFRKETNNAAILMKIDMEKQLVVLEEEYEDISLDDLKEELPERQPRFIVYSYKYIHADGRVSYPLCFIFSSPMGCKPEQQM
;
A
#
# COMPACT_ATOMS: atom_id res chain seq x y z
N THR A 1 3.49 20.53 -42.58
CA THR A 1 2.49 19.44 -42.46
C THR A 1 3.16 18.17 -43.00
N PRO A 2 3.40 17.08 -42.24
CA PRO A 2 2.75 16.57 -41.02
C PRO A 2 3.77 15.95 -39.99
N LYS A 3 4.29 16.72 -39.03
CA LYS A 3 5.24 16.18 -38.01
C LYS A 3 4.77 16.37 -36.56
N ILE A 4 3.53 16.81 -36.35
CA ILE A 4 3.00 17.16 -35.02
C ILE A 4 1.92 16.15 -34.56
N HIS A 5 1.72 15.05 -35.30
CA HIS A 5 0.61 14.11 -35.06
C HIS A 5 1.05 12.66 -34.80
N GLU A 6 2.32 12.41 -34.48
CA GLU A 6 2.81 11.06 -34.15
C GLU A 6 3.25 10.88 -32.69
N ASP A 7 3.43 11.95 -31.92
CA ASP A 7 3.93 11.84 -30.54
C ASP A 7 2.86 11.52 -29.47
N HIS A 8 1.58 11.47 -29.84
CA HIS A 8 0.50 11.20 -28.90
C HIS A 8 0.01 9.73 -28.86
N LEU A 9 0.58 8.85 -29.69
CA LEU A 9 0.10 7.47 -29.85
C LEU A 9 1.13 6.39 -29.49
N LYS A 10 1.95 6.63 -28.46
CA LYS A 10 2.83 5.62 -27.88
C LYS A 10 2.95 5.79 -26.36
N MET A 11 1.87 5.54 -25.65
CA MET A 11 1.96 5.16 -24.23
C MET A 11 1.14 3.90 -23.99
N SER A 12 1.58 2.78 -24.58
CA SER A 12 1.33 1.50 -23.93
C SER A 12 2.32 1.41 -22.77
N SER A 13 1.89 1.72 -21.56
CA SER A 13 2.69 1.42 -20.37
C SER A 13 2.91 -0.10 -20.35
N SER A 14 4.16 -0.55 -20.49
CA SER A 14 4.47 -1.94 -20.17
C SER A 14 4.23 -2.10 -18.67
N LEU A 15 3.45 -3.10 -18.26
CA LEU A 15 3.32 -3.44 -16.86
C LEU A 15 4.71 -3.75 -16.30
N VAL A 16 5.16 -2.96 -15.33
CA VAL A 16 6.42 -3.16 -14.62
C VAL A 16 6.09 -3.73 -13.25
N VAL A 17 6.56 -4.93 -12.96
CA VAL A 17 6.47 -5.51 -11.63
C VAL A 17 7.66 -4.99 -10.81
N CYS A 18 7.37 -4.26 -9.73
CA CYS A 18 8.39 -3.79 -8.79
C CYS A 18 8.76 -4.91 -7.81
N GLU A 19 10.02 -4.98 -7.42
CA GLU A 19 10.45 -5.87 -6.34
C GLU A 19 10.13 -5.23 -4.98
N VAL A 20 10.02 -6.04 -3.92
CA VAL A 20 9.85 -5.53 -2.56
C VAL A 20 11.22 -5.33 -1.94
N ASP A 21 11.47 -4.15 -1.37
CA ASP A 21 12.71 -3.86 -0.65
C ASP A 21 12.97 -4.88 0.46
N GLU A 22 14.22 -5.32 0.62
CA GLU A 22 14.58 -6.38 1.57
C GLU A 22 14.32 -5.95 3.03
N SER A 23 14.56 -4.68 3.38
CA SER A 23 14.26 -4.18 4.72
C SER A 23 12.75 -4.17 4.99
N LEU A 24 11.94 -3.88 3.96
CA LEU A 24 10.49 -3.99 4.03
C LEU A 24 10.04 -5.46 4.17
N LYS A 25 10.64 -6.41 3.45
CA LYS A 25 10.33 -7.85 3.61
C LYS A 25 10.58 -8.33 5.05
N GLU A 26 11.71 -7.95 5.63
CA GLU A 26 12.01 -8.26 7.03
C GLU A 26 10.97 -7.67 7.99
N LYS A 27 10.55 -6.44 7.74
CA LYS A 27 9.56 -5.73 8.54
C LYS A 27 8.17 -6.36 8.44
N LEU A 28 7.72 -6.70 7.23
CA LEU A 28 6.47 -7.43 6.99
C LEU A 28 6.48 -8.81 7.66
N ARG A 29 7.63 -9.50 7.66
CA ARG A 29 7.80 -10.77 8.37
C ARG A 29 7.66 -10.59 9.87
N LYS A 30 8.32 -9.58 10.47
CA LYS A 30 8.19 -9.26 11.90
C LYS A 30 6.75 -8.90 12.25
N PHE A 31 6.12 -8.06 11.43
CA PHE A 31 4.74 -7.62 11.58
C PHE A 31 3.75 -8.78 11.55
N ARG A 32 3.97 -9.77 10.66
CA ARG A 32 3.13 -10.97 10.60
C ARG A 32 3.13 -11.78 11.90
N PHE A 33 4.26 -11.79 12.60
CA PHE A 33 4.46 -12.56 13.84
C PHE A 33 4.52 -11.68 15.10
N ARG A 34 4.01 -10.45 15.00
CA ARG A 34 3.93 -9.50 16.12
C ARG A 34 3.11 -10.10 17.27
N LYS A 35 3.45 -9.70 18.51
CA LYS A 35 2.82 -10.23 19.74
C LYS A 35 1.87 -9.24 20.40
N GLU A 36 1.93 -8.00 19.96
CA GLU A 36 1.16 -6.87 20.42
C GLU A 36 -0.33 -7.07 20.07
N THR A 37 -1.19 -6.61 20.98
CA THR A 37 -2.63 -6.90 20.96
C THR A 37 -3.49 -5.72 20.50
N ASN A 38 -2.85 -4.67 19.96
CA ASN A 38 -3.45 -3.47 19.38
C ASN A 38 -3.57 -3.59 17.85
N ASN A 39 -4.30 -2.64 17.25
CA ASN A 39 -4.29 -2.47 15.81
C ASN A 39 -2.95 -1.88 15.37
N ALA A 40 -2.49 -2.22 14.17
CA ALA A 40 -1.28 -1.63 13.61
C ALA A 40 -1.35 -1.64 12.08
N ALA A 41 -0.58 -0.76 11.45
CA ALA A 41 -0.56 -0.62 9.99
C ALA A 41 0.88 -0.43 9.48
N ILE A 42 1.21 -1.05 8.35
CA ILE A 42 2.39 -0.72 7.54
C ILE A 42 1.90 -0.13 6.22
N LEU A 43 2.27 1.12 5.97
CA LEU A 43 1.99 1.83 4.73
C LEU A 43 3.20 1.72 3.79
N MET A 44 2.94 1.36 2.53
CA MET A 44 3.96 1.12 1.51
C MET A 44 3.63 1.90 0.24
N LYS A 45 4.69 2.34 -0.44
CA LYS A 45 4.61 3.03 -1.73
C LYS A 45 5.58 2.42 -2.74
N ILE A 46 5.36 2.73 -4.01
CA ILE A 46 6.31 2.42 -5.08
C ILE A 46 7.30 3.58 -5.21
N ASP A 47 8.59 3.29 -5.07
CA ASP A 47 9.68 4.15 -5.50
C ASP A 47 9.90 3.91 -7.01
N MET A 48 9.40 4.83 -7.83
CA MET A 48 9.46 4.71 -9.29
C MET A 48 10.88 4.80 -9.85
N GLU A 49 11.80 5.44 -9.14
CA GLU A 49 13.20 5.57 -9.57
C GLU A 49 13.95 4.26 -9.33
N LYS A 50 13.67 3.60 -8.20
CA LYS A 50 14.29 2.32 -7.84
C LYS A 50 13.52 1.11 -8.34
N GLN A 51 12.28 1.28 -8.80
CA GLN A 51 11.35 0.19 -9.12
C GLN A 51 11.15 -0.77 -7.94
N LEU A 52 11.05 -0.22 -6.72
CA LEU A 52 10.89 -0.97 -5.48
C LEU A 52 9.63 -0.57 -4.73
N VAL A 53 8.96 -1.54 -4.13
CA VAL A 53 8.00 -1.30 -3.05
C VAL A 53 8.80 -1.05 -1.77
N VAL A 54 8.62 0.13 -1.18
CA VAL A 54 9.36 0.58 0.00
C VAL A 54 8.39 0.92 1.13
N LEU A 55 8.90 0.83 2.36
CA LEU A 55 8.20 1.34 3.53
C LEU A 55 8.00 2.85 3.37
N GLU A 56 6.77 3.32 3.62
CA GLU A 56 6.51 4.74 3.78
C GLU A 56 6.40 5.07 5.27
N GLU A 57 5.42 4.48 5.95
CA GLU A 57 5.13 4.73 7.36
C GLU A 57 4.69 3.45 8.08
N GLU A 58 4.88 3.41 9.39
CA GLU A 58 4.37 2.36 10.28
C GLU A 58 3.63 3.03 11.43
N TYR A 59 2.46 2.50 11.75
CA TYR A 59 1.60 2.98 12.81
C TYR A 59 1.33 1.89 13.82
N GLU A 60 1.36 2.28 15.10
CA GLU A 60 1.00 1.46 16.24
C GLU A 60 -0.24 2.05 16.91
N ASP A 61 -1.18 1.19 17.30
CA ASP A 61 -2.46 1.56 17.92
C ASP A 61 -3.33 2.53 17.08
N ILE A 62 -3.42 2.28 15.77
CA ILE A 62 -4.19 3.11 14.84
C ILE A 62 -5.56 2.49 14.49
N SER A 63 -6.62 3.30 14.55
CA SER A 63 -7.95 2.89 14.08
C SER A 63 -8.04 2.95 12.54
N LEU A 64 -9.06 2.32 11.95
CA LEU A 64 -9.29 2.41 10.49
C LEU A 64 -9.68 3.83 10.06
N ASP A 65 -10.41 4.56 10.92
CA ASP A 65 -10.82 5.93 10.63
C ASP A 65 -9.62 6.87 10.65
N ASP A 66 -8.74 6.75 11.64
CA ASP A 66 -7.51 7.55 11.70
C ASP A 66 -6.58 7.19 10.53
N LEU A 67 -6.40 5.89 10.24
CA LEU A 67 -5.59 5.42 9.11
C LEU A 67 -6.10 6.00 7.78
N LYS A 68 -7.42 6.13 7.61
CA LYS A 68 -8.01 6.72 6.40
C LYS A 68 -7.58 8.18 6.22
N GLU A 69 -7.49 8.95 7.29
CA GLU A 69 -7.10 10.37 7.24
C GLU A 69 -5.60 10.56 6.96
N GLU A 70 -4.77 9.55 7.26
CA GLU A 70 -3.34 9.54 6.90
C GLU A 70 -3.09 9.19 5.41
N LEU A 71 -4.08 8.64 4.71
CA LEU A 71 -3.89 8.22 3.32
C LEU A 71 -3.90 9.41 2.34
N PRO A 72 -3.01 9.41 1.33
CA PRO A 72 -3.00 10.46 0.32
C PRO A 72 -4.25 10.40 -0.58
N GLU A 73 -4.90 11.54 -0.80
CA GLU A 73 -6.15 11.63 -1.56
C GLU A 73 -6.02 11.36 -3.08
N ARG A 74 -4.80 11.42 -3.63
CA ARG A 74 -4.57 11.36 -5.08
C ARG A 74 -3.50 10.36 -5.50
N GLN A 75 -2.95 9.58 -4.57
CA GLN A 75 -1.91 8.62 -4.89
C GLN A 75 -2.26 7.25 -4.32
N PRO A 76 -1.95 6.17 -5.04
CA PRO A 76 -2.20 4.84 -4.54
C PRO A 76 -1.22 4.48 -3.42
N ARG A 77 -1.67 3.66 -2.48
CA ARG A 77 -0.86 3.07 -1.41
C ARG A 77 -1.25 1.63 -1.13
N PHE A 78 -0.26 0.82 -0.80
CA PHE A 78 -0.46 -0.53 -0.28
C PHE A 78 -0.35 -0.49 1.24
N ILE A 79 -1.22 -1.24 1.91
CA ILE A 79 -1.29 -1.26 3.36
C ILE A 79 -1.33 -2.71 3.83
N VAL A 80 -0.53 -3.05 4.84
CA VAL A 80 -0.76 -4.23 5.66
C VAL A 80 -1.34 -3.79 6.99
N TYR A 81 -2.57 -4.19 7.28
CA TYR A 81 -3.29 -3.82 8.50
C TYR A 81 -3.51 -5.06 9.38
N SER A 82 -3.04 -5.00 10.62
CA SER A 82 -3.34 -6.00 11.65
C SER A 82 -4.54 -5.50 12.45
N TYR A 83 -5.70 -6.12 12.26
CA TYR A 83 -6.94 -5.71 12.93
C TYR A 83 -7.27 -6.60 14.12
N LYS A 84 -7.47 -6.00 15.30
CA LYS A 84 -8.00 -6.70 16.47
C LYS A 84 -9.49 -6.98 16.27
N TYR A 85 -9.81 -8.21 15.89
CA TYR A 85 -11.18 -8.65 15.69
C TYR A 85 -11.69 -9.39 16.93
N ILE A 86 -12.74 -8.87 17.57
CA ILE A 86 -13.45 -9.55 18.67
C ILE A 86 -14.63 -10.31 18.07
N HIS A 87 -14.55 -11.63 18.09
CA HIS A 87 -15.60 -12.52 17.61
C HIS A 87 -16.82 -12.48 18.54
N ALA A 88 -17.99 -12.85 18.01
CA ALA A 88 -19.26 -12.85 18.76
C ALA A 88 -19.24 -13.75 20.01
N ASP A 89 -18.35 -14.74 20.08
CA ASP A 89 -18.17 -15.64 21.22
C ASP A 89 -17.08 -15.18 22.21
N GLY A 90 -16.53 -13.98 22.01
CA GLY A 90 -15.52 -13.38 22.88
C GLY A 90 -14.08 -13.76 22.55
N ARG A 91 -13.83 -14.64 21.57
CA ARG A 91 -12.47 -14.90 21.08
C ARG A 91 -11.91 -13.64 20.40
N VAL A 92 -10.61 -13.43 20.50
CA VAL A 92 -9.91 -12.34 19.82
C VAL A 92 -8.96 -12.92 18.78
N SER A 93 -8.97 -12.38 17.57
CA SER A 93 -8.01 -12.69 16.52
C SER A 93 -7.39 -11.42 15.95
N TYR A 94 -6.27 -11.60 15.24
CA TYR A 94 -5.51 -10.54 14.61
C TYR A 94 -5.31 -10.84 13.12
N PRO A 95 -6.39 -10.85 12.30
CA PRO A 95 -6.24 -11.00 10.86
C PRO A 95 -5.32 -9.93 10.28
N LEU A 96 -4.43 -10.37 9.40
CA LEU A 96 -3.62 -9.50 8.55
C LEU A 96 -4.35 -9.26 7.24
N CYS A 97 -4.76 -8.02 7.02
CA CYS A 97 -5.42 -7.57 5.81
C CYS A 97 -4.41 -6.85 4.91
N PHE A 98 -4.39 -7.20 3.63
CA PHE A 98 -3.71 -6.42 2.61
C PHE A 98 -4.73 -5.52 1.94
N ILE A 99 -4.51 -4.21 1.99
CA ILE A 99 -5.42 -3.20 1.46
C ILE A 99 -4.68 -2.44 0.36
N PHE A 100 -5.30 -2.35 -0.81
CA PHE A 100 -4.85 -1.45 -1.86
C PHE A 100 -5.78 -0.23 -1.89
N SER A 101 -5.27 0.90 -1.41
CA SER A 101 -5.96 2.19 -1.51
C SER A 101 -5.60 2.84 -2.83
N SER A 102 -6.58 3.04 -3.71
CA SER A 102 -6.43 3.69 -5.01
C SER A 102 -7.54 4.73 -5.19
N PRO A 103 -7.39 5.95 -4.66
CA PRO A 103 -8.43 6.96 -4.72
C PRO A 103 -8.73 7.44 -6.14
N MET A 104 -9.94 7.96 -6.32
CA MET A 104 -10.40 8.53 -7.60
C MET A 104 -9.60 9.79 -7.91
N GLY A 105 -8.73 9.75 -8.92
CA GLY A 105 -7.85 10.87 -9.29
C GLY A 105 -6.37 10.51 -9.37
N CYS A 106 -6.00 9.26 -9.08
CA CYS A 106 -4.66 8.78 -9.41
C CYS A 106 -4.44 8.81 -10.92
N LYS A 107 -3.19 9.06 -11.34
CA LYS A 107 -2.82 8.90 -12.74
C LYS A 107 -3.03 7.43 -13.14
N PRO A 108 -3.63 7.12 -14.30
CA PRO A 108 -3.84 5.74 -14.75
C PRO A 108 -2.56 4.89 -14.72
N GLU A 109 -1.42 5.50 -15.05
CA GLU A 109 -0.08 4.89 -15.00
C GLU A 109 0.34 4.40 -13.60
N GLN A 110 -0.21 4.99 -12.54
CA GLN A 110 0.09 4.64 -11.15
C GLN A 110 -0.92 3.64 -10.57
N GLN A 111 -2.05 3.40 -11.25
CA GLN A 111 -3.08 2.46 -10.83
C GLN A 111 -2.85 1.03 -11.33
N MET A 112 -1.91 0.86 -12.27
CA MET A 112 -1.63 -0.39 -12.98
C MET A 112 -0.32 -1.05 -12.53
#